data_AF-A0A3S0T7S8-F1
#
_entry.id   AF-A0A3S0T7S8-F1
#
_cell.length_a   1.000
_cell.length_b   1.000
_cell.length_c   1.000
_cell.angle_alpha   90.00
_cell.angle_beta   90.00
_cell.angle_gamma   90.00
#
_symmetry.space_group_name_H-M   'P 1'
#
loop_
_entity.id
_entity.type
_entity.pdbx_description
1 polymer ?
#
loop_
_entity_poly.entity_id
_entity_poly.type
_entity_poly.pdbx_seq_one_letter_code
_entity_poly.pdbx_strand_id
1 'polypeptide(L)'
;MRKIKQQFKKFNKFEKVIFWLIFSVLIFFLLIALINIPISLGYAGIKLKAVTWQTFSTAYGKDICFKISAIIGIIVVIVFAGFIGYQKWHYFDMFAYEQKKKAKRKEQEFKQISQNNLVMLNNKIGLIKSNLTQHTLLVGTTGSGKTTTLMQIIKELRFKFRETTIIIDGKGDIDLIDKVKQLDPNAFIWEISGNTKYNPFANKDKVILADKIMSLFDFSEPYYQNLAHNYLLLLLDTLLKNDIDISFDNLVKYFPIKQLEKLLNFNDNSLSLLSNFDE
;
A
#
# COMPACT_ATOMS: atom_id res chain seq x y z
N MET A 1 23.82 34.19 -3.89
CA MET A 1 24.00 34.16 -2.41
C MET A 1 22.94 33.39 -1.61
N ARG A 2 21.62 33.46 -1.92
CA ARG A 2 20.57 32.74 -1.15
C ARG A 2 20.75 31.21 -1.07
N LYS A 3 21.14 30.54 -2.16
CA LYS A 3 21.42 29.08 -2.18
C LYS A 3 22.62 28.66 -1.33
N ILE A 4 23.67 29.49 -1.27
CA ILE A 4 24.90 29.22 -0.49
C ILE A 4 24.62 29.38 1.01
N LYS A 5 23.86 30.40 1.43
CA LYS A 5 23.43 30.58 2.83
C LYS A 5 22.57 29.41 3.34
N GLN A 6 21.69 28.87 2.49
CA GLN A 6 20.87 27.71 2.85
C GLN A 6 21.71 26.42 2.98
N GLN A 7 22.75 26.25 2.17
CA GLN A 7 23.68 25.12 2.29
C GLN A 7 24.55 25.22 3.56
N PHE A 8 25.05 26.43 3.90
CA PHE A 8 25.89 26.64 5.09
C PHE A 8 25.17 26.33 6.41
N LYS A 9 23.84 26.52 6.47
CA LYS A 9 23.03 26.18 7.66
C LYS A 9 23.01 24.69 7.96
N LYS A 10 23.19 23.82 6.95
CA LYS A 10 23.13 22.36 7.11
C LYS A 10 24.43 21.75 7.63
N PHE A 11 25.55 22.48 7.58
CA PHE A 11 26.84 21.97 8.03
C PHE A 11 26.89 21.78 9.55
N ASN A 12 27.50 20.67 9.97
CA ASN A 12 27.84 20.46 11.37
C ASN A 12 28.97 21.41 11.81
N LYS A 13 29.24 21.48 13.12
CA LYS A 13 30.21 22.44 13.68
C LYS A 13 31.62 22.24 13.10
N PHE A 14 32.02 20.99 12.82
CA PHE A 14 33.33 20.64 12.28
C PHE A 14 33.47 21.01 10.79
N GLU A 15 32.45 20.72 9.99
CA GLU A 15 32.39 21.07 8.56
C GLU A 15 32.41 22.59 8.34
N LYS A 16 31.78 23.36 9.23
CA LYS A 16 31.84 24.84 9.19
C LYS A 16 33.26 25.36 9.41
N VAL A 17 34.00 24.73 10.32
CA VAL A 17 35.40 25.09 10.60
C VAL A 17 36.29 24.78 9.39
N ILE A 18 36.15 23.58 8.81
CA ILE A 18 36.89 23.21 7.59
C ILE A 18 36.56 24.14 6.43
N PHE A 19 35.28 24.47 6.23
CA PHE A 19 34.86 25.39 5.17
C PHE A 19 35.51 26.77 5.32
N TRP A 20 35.50 27.34 6.53
CA TRP A 20 36.13 28.64 6.79
C TRP A 20 37.65 28.59 6.62
N LEU A 21 38.29 27.48 7.02
CA LEU A 21 39.73 27.30 6.85
C LEU A 21 40.11 27.25 5.37
N ILE A 22 39.41 26.44 4.57
CA ILE A 22 39.61 26.36 3.12
C ILE A 22 39.33 27.71 2.45
N PHE A 23 38.24 28.38 2.81
CA PHE A 23 37.86 29.68 2.28
C PHE A 23 38.89 30.77 2.59
N SER A 24 39.44 30.76 3.81
CA SER A 24 40.50 31.69 4.23
C SER A 24 41.79 31.47 3.43
N VAL A 25 42.20 30.22 3.24
CA VAL A 25 43.38 29.88 2.42
C VAL A 25 43.17 30.33 0.96
N LEU A 26 41.99 30.08 0.40
CA LEU A 26 41.61 30.52 -0.95
C LEU A 26 41.67 32.03 -1.13
N ILE A 27 41.10 32.79 -0.18
CA ILE A 27 41.14 34.26 -0.21
C ILE A 27 42.58 34.76 -0.13
N PHE A 28 43.41 34.16 0.73
CA PHE A 28 44.81 34.54 0.87
C PHE A 28 45.57 34.39 -0.45
N PHE A 29 45.43 33.24 -1.13
CA PHE A 29 46.07 33.04 -2.44
C PHE A 29 45.49 33.94 -3.54
N LEU A 30 44.18 34.22 -3.51
CA LEU A 30 43.55 35.16 -4.45
C LEU A 30 44.08 36.59 -4.27
N LEU A 31 44.28 37.02 -3.01
CA LEU A 31 44.87 38.32 -2.69
C LEU A 31 46.33 38.41 -3.14
N ILE A 32 47.13 37.36 -2.93
CA ILE A 32 48.50 37.29 -3.43
C ILE A 32 48.51 37.41 -4.97
N ALA A 33 47.60 36.72 -5.66
CA ALA A 33 47.48 36.84 -7.11
C ALA A 33 47.07 38.26 -7.55
N LEU A 34 46.09 38.87 -6.88
CA LEU A 34 45.64 40.24 -7.13
C LEU A 34 46.74 41.29 -6.92
N ILE A 35 47.68 41.05 -6.02
CA ILE A 35 48.85 41.93 -5.80
C ILE A 35 49.92 41.67 -6.87
N ASN A 36 50.18 40.40 -7.22
CA ASN A 36 51.24 40.04 -8.16
C ASN A 36 50.92 40.40 -9.62
N ILE A 37 49.65 40.38 -10.02
CA ILE A 37 49.21 40.74 -11.38
C ILE A 37 49.59 42.19 -11.74
N PRO A 38 49.18 43.23 -10.99
CA PRO A 38 49.52 44.63 -11.30
C PRO A 38 51.03 44.91 -11.19
N ILE A 39 51.74 44.26 -10.26
CA ILE A 39 53.21 44.35 -10.18
C ILE A 39 53.86 43.78 -11.45
N SER A 40 53.32 42.69 -12.01
CA SER A 40 53.84 42.12 -13.25
C SER A 40 53.54 43.00 -14.47
N LEU A 41 52.34 43.57 -14.57
CA LEU A 41 51.92 44.52 -15.62
C LEU A 41 52.71 45.83 -15.59
N GLY A 42 52.90 46.43 -14.41
CA GLY A 42 53.71 47.64 -14.26
C GLY A 42 55.16 47.42 -14.69
N TYR A 43 55.71 46.24 -14.40
CA TYR A 43 57.06 45.89 -14.82
C TYR A 43 57.18 45.58 -16.32
N ALA A 44 56.15 44.98 -16.94
CA ALA A 44 56.08 44.81 -18.39
C ALA A 44 56.03 46.16 -19.11
N GLY A 45 55.32 47.14 -18.55
CA GLY A 45 55.33 48.54 -19.02
C GLY A 45 56.70 49.21 -18.92
N ILE A 46 57.47 48.94 -17.86
CA ILE A 46 58.84 49.45 -17.69
C ILE A 46 59.84 48.76 -18.65
N LYS A 47 59.63 47.46 -18.94
CA LYS A 47 60.49 46.67 -19.85
C LYS A 47 60.47 47.16 -21.31
N LEU A 48 59.46 47.95 -21.71
CA LEU A 48 59.40 48.61 -23.02
C LEU A 48 60.37 49.81 -23.14
N LYS A 49 61.07 50.23 -22.07
CA LYS A 49 61.92 51.44 -22.11
C LYS A 49 63.37 51.33 -21.64
N ALA A 50 63.87 50.24 -21.03
CA ALA A 50 65.30 50.09 -20.76
C ALA A 50 65.67 48.65 -20.35
N VAL A 51 66.86 48.16 -20.74
CA VAL A 51 67.38 46.84 -20.37
C VAL A 51 68.79 46.94 -19.80
N THR A 52 69.01 46.40 -18.59
CA THR A 52 70.33 46.00 -18.05
C THR A 52 70.21 44.74 -17.17
N TRP A 53 71.31 43.97 -17.05
CA TRP A 53 71.42 42.59 -16.55
C TRP A 53 70.82 42.24 -15.17
N GLN A 54 70.50 43.21 -14.30
CA GLN A 54 69.71 42.96 -13.07
C GLN A 54 68.27 42.52 -13.36
N THR A 55 67.78 42.74 -14.59
CA THR A 55 66.45 42.29 -15.04
C THR A 55 66.35 40.79 -15.34
N PHE A 56 67.46 40.04 -15.41
CA PHE A 56 67.44 38.60 -15.73
C PHE A 56 67.09 37.73 -14.51
N SER A 57 67.69 38.00 -13.34
CA SER A 57 67.36 37.32 -12.07
C SER A 57 65.89 37.50 -11.67
N THR A 58 65.35 38.70 -11.91
CA THR A 58 63.94 39.04 -11.66
C THR A 58 62.98 38.49 -12.71
N ALA A 59 63.43 38.26 -13.96
CA ALA A 59 62.64 37.59 -14.99
C ALA A 59 62.54 36.07 -14.76
N TYR A 60 63.63 35.42 -14.33
CA TYR A 60 63.65 33.99 -13.99
C TYR A 60 62.77 33.68 -12.76
N GLY A 61 62.77 34.59 -11.78
CA GLY A 61 61.85 34.53 -10.63
C GLY A 61 60.37 34.69 -11.03
N LYS A 62 60.06 35.52 -12.04
CA LYS A 62 58.69 35.76 -12.49
C LYS A 62 58.06 34.59 -13.25
N ASP A 63 58.82 33.91 -14.09
CA ASP A 63 58.31 32.80 -14.91
C ASP A 63 58.05 31.53 -14.07
N ILE A 64 58.94 31.26 -13.11
CA ILE A 64 58.76 30.18 -12.12
C ILE A 64 57.61 30.51 -11.16
N CYS A 65 57.51 31.74 -10.66
CA CYS A 65 56.40 32.15 -9.79
C CYS A 65 55.04 32.06 -10.50
N PHE A 66 54.97 32.43 -11.78
CA PHE A 66 53.73 32.30 -12.56
C PHE A 66 53.32 30.83 -12.75
N LYS A 67 54.26 29.94 -13.10
CA LYS A 67 54.00 28.50 -13.24
C LYS A 67 53.55 27.86 -11.92
N ILE A 68 54.21 28.21 -10.81
CA ILE A 68 53.82 27.75 -9.46
C ILE A 68 52.42 28.25 -9.10
N SER A 69 52.11 29.52 -9.37
CA SER A 69 50.79 30.10 -9.10
C SER A 69 49.68 29.43 -9.93
N ALA A 70 49.95 29.12 -11.20
CA ALA A 70 49.01 28.39 -12.06
C ALA A 70 48.76 26.96 -11.55
N ILE A 71 49.81 26.23 -11.13
CA ILE A 71 49.69 24.88 -10.56
C ILE A 71 48.86 24.91 -9.27
N ILE A 72 49.14 25.85 -8.37
CA ILE A 72 48.37 26.02 -7.13
C ILE A 72 46.90 26.34 -7.44
N GLY A 73 46.64 27.21 -8.42
CA GLY A 73 45.28 27.53 -8.87
C GLY A 73 44.50 26.30 -9.34
N ILE A 74 45.13 25.42 -10.13
CA ILE A 74 44.52 24.17 -10.61
C ILE A 74 44.22 23.22 -9.44
N ILE A 75 45.17 23.04 -8.52
CA ILE A 75 44.99 22.19 -7.33
C ILE A 75 43.80 22.68 -6.50
N VAL A 76 43.70 23.99 -6.28
CA VAL A 76 42.60 24.60 -5.53
C VAL A 76 41.25 24.35 -6.23
N VAL A 77 41.18 24.48 -7.56
CA VAL A 77 39.95 24.21 -8.32
C VAL A 77 39.54 22.74 -8.20
N ILE A 78 40.48 21.80 -8.30
CA ILE A 78 40.21 20.35 -8.18
C ILE A 78 39.72 20.01 -6.77
N VAL A 79 40.39 20.50 -5.73
CA VAL A 79 39.99 20.27 -4.34
C VAL A 79 38.61 20.86 -4.07
N PHE A 80 38.33 22.06 -4.57
CA PHE A 80 37.02 22.69 -4.40
C PHE A 80 35.92 21.95 -5.15
N ALA A 81 36.16 21.49 -6.38
CA ALA A 81 35.23 20.66 -7.15
C ALA A 81 34.97 19.31 -6.47
N GLY A 82 36.02 18.64 -5.98
CA GLY A 82 35.94 17.40 -5.22
C GLY A 82 35.16 17.57 -3.92
N PHE A 83 35.38 18.66 -3.19
CA PHE A 83 34.63 18.99 -1.98
C PHE A 83 33.15 19.25 -2.27
N ILE A 84 32.81 19.99 -3.33
CA ILE A 84 31.41 20.18 -3.76
C ILE A 84 30.76 18.84 -4.15
N GLY A 85 31.50 17.98 -4.86
CA GLY A 85 31.04 16.64 -5.23
C GLY A 85 30.76 15.76 -4.01
N TYR A 86 31.69 15.71 -3.07
CA TYR A 86 31.56 14.99 -1.79
C TYR A 86 30.36 15.49 -0.99
N GLN A 87 30.18 16.81 -0.88
CA GLN A 87 29.02 17.40 -0.21
C GLN A 87 27.72 16.99 -0.89
N LYS A 88 27.63 17.05 -2.23
CA LYS A 88 26.43 16.58 -2.94
C LYS A 88 26.14 15.11 -2.67
N TRP A 89 27.17 14.27 -2.58
CA TRP A 89 27.03 12.82 -2.39
C TRP A 89 26.69 12.46 -0.95
N HIS A 90 27.30 13.10 0.04
CA HIS A 90 27.02 12.87 1.46
C HIS A 90 25.59 13.26 1.87
N TYR A 91 25.02 14.28 1.21
CA TYR A 91 23.60 14.65 1.39
C TYR A 91 22.67 13.95 0.39
N PHE A 92 23.18 13.06 -0.47
CA PHE A 92 22.37 12.29 -1.40
C PHE A 92 21.85 11.04 -0.71
N ASP A 93 20.59 11.09 -0.30
CA ASP A 93 19.89 9.93 0.19
C ASP A 93 19.50 9.01 -0.99
N MET A 94 20.33 7.99 -1.21
CA MET A 94 20.12 6.99 -2.26
C MET A 94 18.81 6.22 -2.05
N PHE A 95 18.43 5.93 -0.80
CA PHE A 95 17.17 5.26 -0.49
C PHE A 95 15.97 6.12 -0.88
N ALA A 96 15.95 7.39 -0.48
CA ALA A 96 14.87 8.31 -0.86
C ALA A 96 14.79 8.50 -2.38
N TYR A 97 15.92 8.52 -3.08
CA TYR A 97 15.96 8.58 -4.54
C TYR A 97 15.36 7.33 -5.19
N GLU A 98 15.74 6.14 -4.74
CA GLU A 98 15.18 4.88 -5.26
C GLU A 98 13.69 4.78 -5.00
N GLN A 99 13.22 5.15 -3.80
CA GLN A 99 11.80 5.15 -3.47
C GLN A 99 11.01 6.10 -4.37
N LYS A 100 11.52 7.31 -4.63
CA LYS A 100 10.92 8.25 -5.59
C LYS A 100 10.91 7.70 -7.01
N LYS A 101 11.98 7.03 -7.44
CA LYS A 101 12.07 6.40 -8.77
C LYS A 101 11.06 5.27 -8.91
N LYS A 102 10.93 4.40 -7.90
CA LYS A 102 9.92 3.33 -7.85
C LYS A 102 8.49 3.88 -7.87
N ALA A 103 8.21 4.91 -7.07
CA ALA A 103 6.90 5.57 -7.04
C ALA A 103 6.53 6.18 -8.40
N LYS A 104 7.46 6.88 -9.06
CA LYS A 104 7.23 7.42 -10.42
C LYS A 104 6.96 6.34 -11.46
N ARG A 105 7.65 5.21 -11.40
CA ARG A 105 7.39 4.06 -12.30
C ARG A 105 5.98 3.51 -12.09
N LYS A 106 5.60 3.26 -10.83
CA LYS A 106 4.22 2.82 -10.49
C LYS A 106 3.16 3.82 -10.92
N GLU A 107 3.42 5.12 -10.79
CA GLU A 107 2.50 6.17 -11.25
C GLU A 107 2.35 6.15 -12.78
N GLN A 108 3.44 5.94 -13.52
CA GLN A 108 3.41 5.79 -14.97
C GLN A 108 2.64 4.54 -15.40
N GLU A 109 2.90 3.41 -14.74
CA GLU A 109 2.14 2.16 -14.94
C GLU A 109 0.64 2.39 -14.70
N PHE A 110 0.28 3.05 -13.58
CA PHE A 110 -1.11 3.36 -13.27
C PHE A 110 -1.77 4.28 -14.32
N LYS A 111 -1.04 5.26 -14.86
CA LYS A 111 -1.53 6.14 -15.93
C LYS A 111 -1.77 5.41 -17.26
N GLN A 112 -1.09 4.29 -17.50
CA GLN A 112 -1.27 3.47 -18.70
C GLN A 112 -2.46 2.51 -18.59
N ILE A 113 -2.98 2.27 -17.37
CA ILE A 113 -4.16 1.44 -17.17
C ILE A 113 -5.37 2.14 -17.78
N SER A 114 -6.10 1.42 -18.64
CA SER A 114 -7.36 1.91 -19.21
C SER A 114 -8.34 2.26 -18.11
N GLN A 115 -9.00 3.42 -18.21
CA GLN A 115 -10.03 3.85 -17.26
C GLN A 115 -11.15 2.82 -17.10
N ASN A 116 -11.39 1.99 -18.11
CA ASN A 116 -12.38 0.91 -18.05
C ASN A 116 -12.03 -0.16 -17.00
N ASN A 117 -10.75 -0.32 -16.64
CA ASN A 117 -10.28 -1.31 -15.66
C ASN A 117 -10.14 -0.74 -14.25
N LEU A 118 -10.53 0.52 -14.03
CA LEU A 118 -10.46 1.19 -12.74
C LEU A 118 -11.83 1.24 -12.06
N VAL A 119 -11.87 0.92 -10.77
CA VAL A 119 -13.00 1.20 -9.87
C VAL A 119 -12.78 2.60 -9.29
N MET A 120 -13.57 3.58 -9.71
CA MET A 120 -13.34 4.98 -9.33
C MET A 120 -13.86 5.28 -7.93
N LEU A 121 -12.97 5.72 -7.03
CA LEU A 121 -13.35 6.21 -5.70
C LEU A 121 -13.79 7.68 -5.75
N ASN A 122 -13.29 8.44 -6.72
CA ASN A 122 -13.74 9.78 -7.08
C ASN A 122 -13.23 10.12 -8.50
N ASN A 123 -13.41 11.36 -8.95
CA ASN A 123 -13.03 11.79 -10.31
C ASN A 123 -11.50 11.76 -10.58
N LYS A 124 -10.66 11.51 -9.58
CA LYS A 124 -9.19 11.58 -9.65
C LYS A 124 -8.49 10.30 -9.20
N ILE A 125 -9.15 9.47 -8.39
CA ILE A 125 -8.55 8.30 -7.74
C ILE A 125 -9.41 7.08 -8.06
N GLY A 126 -8.76 6.01 -8.51
CA GLY A 126 -9.38 4.72 -8.73
C GLY A 126 -8.52 3.57 -8.22
N LEU A 127 -9.16 2.44 -7.97
CA LEU A 127 -8.52 1.17 -7.64
C LEU A 127 -8.44 0.31 -8.90
N ILE A 128 -7.39 -0.47 -9.06
CA ILE A 128 -7.28 -1.43 -10.16
C ILE A 128 -8.25 -2.58 -9.86
N LYS A 129 -9.20 -2.84 -10.77
CA LYS A 129 -10.27 -3.84 -10.55
C LYS A 129 -9.70 -5.23 -10.21
N SER A 130 -8.67 -5.66 -10.93
CA SER A 130 -8.03 -6.97 -10.70
C SER A 130 -7.41 -7.12 -9.31
N ASN A 131 -7.10 -6.02 -8.62
CA ASN A 131 -6.59 -6.11 -7.25
C ASN A 131 -7.71 -6.43 -6.25
N LEU A 132 -8.97 -6.09 -6.56
CA LEU A 132 -10.10 -6.38 -5.68
C LEU A 132 -10.41 -7.88 -5.61
N THR A 133 -9.99 -8.68 -6.60
CA THR A 133 -10.16 -10.14 -6.59
C THR A 133 -9.21 -10.83 -5.59
N GLN A 134 -8.27 -10.11 -4.98
CA GLN A 134 -7.32 -10.62 -3.98
C GLN A 134 -7.80 -10.37 -2.54
N HIS A 135 -9.08 -10.02 -2.36
CA HIS A 135 -9.66 -9.45 -1.15
C HIS A 135 -9.08 -8.06 -0.81
N THR A 136 -9.86 -7.24 -0.11
CA THR A 136 -9.46 -5.88 0.26
C THR A 136 -9.91 -5.61 1.69
N LEU A 137 -8.94 -5.23 2.53
CA LEU A 137 -9.19 -4.82 3.91
C LEU A 137 -9.29 -3.29 3.98
N LEU A 138 -10.46 -2.78 4.36
CA LEU A 138 -10.68 -1.35 4.59
C LEU A 138 -10.76 -1.08 6.11
N VAL A 139 -9.72 -0.44 6.65
CA VAL A 139 -9.62 -0.10 8.07
C VAL A 139 -9.90 1.38 8.30
N GLY A 140 -10.58 1.70 9.40
CA GLY A 140 -10.88 3.06 9.81
C GLY A 140 -11.79 3.07 11.03
N THR A 141 -11.84 4.19 11.75
CA THR A 141 -12.74 4.37 12.90
C THR A 141 -14.16 4.71 12.44
N THR A 142 -15.13 4.74 13.37
CA THR A 142 -16.47 5.26 13.08
C THR A 142 -16.37 6.72 12.64
N GLY A 143 -17.13 7.11 11.62
CA GLY A 143 -17.08 8.47 11.04
C GLY A 143 -15.92 8.72 10.07
N SER A 144 -14.97 7.79 9.91
CA SER A 144 -13.83 7.97 8.98
C SER A 144 -14.17 7.80 7.49
N GLY A 145 -15.45 7.59 7.16
CA GLY A 145 -15.93 7.41 5.78
C GLY A 145 -15.84 5.99 5.21
N LYS A 146 -15.63 4.95 6.04
CA LYS A 146 -15.58 3.54 5.55
C LYS A 146 -16.79 3.16 4.71
N THR A 147 -18.00 3.37 5.25
CA THR A 147 -19.26 3.03 4.57
C THR A 147 -19.40 3.79 3.25
N THR A 148 -19.07 5.09 3.23
CA THR A 148 -19.09 5.89 2.00
C THR A 148 -18.15 5.35 0.94
N THR A 149 -16.92 4.99 1.31
CA THR A 149 -15.94 4.39 0.41
C THR A 149 -16.42 3.04 -0.13
N LEU A 150 -16.98 2.17 0.72
CA LEU A 150 -17.55 0.89 0.31
C LEU A 150 -18.71 1.10 -0.68
N MET A 151 -19.63 2.02 -0.39
CA MET A 151 -20.77 2.29 -1.29
C MET A 151 -20.32 2.79 -2.66
N GLN A 152 -19.26 3.57 -2.73
CA GLN A 152 -18.69 4.01 -4.00
C GLN A 152 -18.06 2.85 -4.78
N ILE A 153 -17.34 1.94 -4.10
CA ILE A 153 -16.81 0.71 -4.72
C ILE A 153 -17.96 -0.14 -5.25
N ILE A 154 -18.99 -0.38 -4.44
CA ILE A 154 -20.16 -1.19 -4.80
C ILE A 154 -20.89 -0.60 -6.01
N LYS A 155 -21.08 0.73 -6.03
CA LYS A 155 -21.68 1.43 -7.18
C LYS A 155 -20.92 1.16 -8.47
N GLU A 156 -19.59 1.28 -8.45
CA GLU A 156 -18.77 1.00 -9.63
C GLU A 156 -18.85 -0.48 -10.03
N LEU A 157 -18.69 -1.41 -9.08
CA LEU A 157 -18.79 -2.86 -9.35
C LEU A 157 -20.14 -3.24 -9.96
N ARG A 158 -21.23 -2.74 -9.40
CA ARG A 158 -22.60 -3.03 -9.86
C ARG A 158 -22.92 -2.40 -11.22
N PHE A 159 -22.68 -1.11 -11.39
CA PHE A 159 -23.19 -0.38 -12.56
C PHE A 159 -22.21 -0.32 -13.72
N LYS A 160 -20.91 -0.24 -13.44
CA LYS A 160 -19.86 -0.23 -14.48
C LYS A 160 -19.45 -1.64 -14.86
N PHE A 161 -19.22 -2.50 -13.86
CA PHE A 161 -18.71 -3.86 -14.10
C PHE A 161 -19.79 -4.94 -14.14
N ARG A 162 -21.06 -4.60 -13.84
CA ARG A 162 -22.20 -5.52 -13.87
C ARG A 162 -22.03 -6.73 -12.94
N GLU A 163 -21.28 -6.55 -11.85
CA GLU A 163 -21.07 -7.60 -10.86
C GLU A 163 -22.22 -7.64 -9.85
N THR A 164 -22.57 -8.86 -9.44
CA THR A 164 -23.47 -9.07 -8.31
C THR A 164 -22.70 -8.81 -7.02
N THR A 165 -23.26 -7.99 -6.14
CA THR A 165 -22.66 -7.68 -4.85
C THR A 165 -23.56 -8.20 -3.73
N ILE A 166 -22.96 -8.90 -2.78
CA ILE A 166 -23.59 -9.30 -1.52
C ILE A 166 -23.00 -8.41 -0.43
N ILE A 167 -23.86 -7.73 0.33
CA ILE A 167 -23.47 -6.87 1.43
C ILE A 167 -23.94 -7.54 2.72
N ILE A 168 -23.01 -7.77 3.65
CA ILE A 168 -23.30 -8.29 4.97
C ILE A 168 -22.97 -7.17 5.96
N ASP A 169 -23.99 -6.63 6.62
CA ASP A 169 -23.83 -5.61 7.65
C ASP A 169 -24.16 -6.19 9.02
N GLY A 170 -23.11 -6.43 9.82
CA GLY A 170 -23.27 -6.91 11.20
C GLY A 170 -23.71 -5.82 12.18
N LYS A 171 -23.72 -4.54 11.80
CA LYS A 171 -24.15 -3.44 12.67
C LYS A 171 -25.67 -3.21 12.59
N GLY A 172 -26.31 -3.58 11.48
CA GLY A 172 -27.73 -3.31 11.23
C GLY A 172 -28.01 -1.81 11.03
N ASP A 173 -27.17 -1.13 10.25
CA ASP A 173 -27.26 0.32 10.02
C ASP A 173 -28.35 0.65 8.99
N ILE A 174 -29.49 1.20 9.44
CA ILE A 174 -30.62 1.58 8.56
C ILE A 174 -30.17 2.56 7.47
N ASP A 175 -29.21 3.44 7.75
CA ASP A 175 -28.67 4.38 6.76
C ASP A 175 -28.00 3.66 5.59
N LEU A 176 -27.43 2.47 5.80
CA LEU A 176 -26.84 1.67 4.73
C LEU A 176 -27.91 1.12 3.80
N ILE A 177 -29.02 0.63 4.35
CA ILE A 177 -30.16 0.12 3.60
C ILE A 177 -30.73 1.20 2.69
N ASP A 178 -30.95 2.39 3.22
CA ASP A 178 -31.46 3.53 2.43
C ASP A 178 -30.50 3.91 1.32
N LYS A 179 -29.18 3.93 1.58
CA LYS A 179 -28.16 4.18 0.54
C LYS A 179 -28.17 3.09 -0.52
N VAL A 180 -28.34 1.82 -0.14
CA VAL A 180 -28.42 0.71 -1.10
C VAL A 180 -29.67 0.85 -1.97
N LYS A 181 -30.84 1.14 -1.40
CA LYS A 181 -32.09 1.37 -2.15
C LYS A 181 -32.00 2.60 -3.07
N GLN A 182 -31.32 3.66 -2.63
CA GLN A 182 -31.07 4.83 -3.47
C GLN A 182 -30.18 4.49 -4.67
N LEU A 183 -29.21 3.60 -4.51
CA LEU A 183 -28.36 3.12 -5.60
C LEU A 183 -29.10 2.14 -6.52
N ASP A 184 -29.74 1.13 -5.96
CA ASP A 184 -30.49 0.09 -6.67
C ASP A 184 -31.85 -0.13 -5.96
N PRO A 185 -32.95 0.49 -6.44
CA PRO A 185 -34.28 0.34 -5.85
C PRO A 185 -34.80 -1.10 -5.87
N ASN A 186 -34.24 -1.96 -6.72
CA ASN A 186 -34.61 -3.37 -6.85
C ASN A 186 -33.71 -4.30 -6.02
N ALA A 187 -32.83 -3.76 -5.18
CA ALA A 187 -31.97 -4.57 -4.33
C ALA A 187 -32.80 -5.48 -3.40
N PHE A 188 -32.45 -6.77 -3.37
CA PHE A 188 -32.99 -7.71 -2.40
C PHE A 188 -32.38 -7.39 -1.02
N ILE A 189 -33.23 -7.04 -0.07
CA ILE A 189 -32.82 -6.63 1.28
C ILE A 189 -33.51 -7.57 2.27
N TRP A 190 -32.68 -8.29 3.03
CA TRP A 190 -33.12 -9.15 4.12
C TRP A 190 -32.56 -8.62 5.44
N GLU A 191 -33.45 -8.50 6.43
CA GLU A 191 -33.15 -8.03 7.77
C GLU A 191 -33.83 -8.98 8.76
N ILE A 192 -33.25 -9.17 9.94
CA ILE A 192 -33.79 -10.08 10.97
C ILE A 192 -35.23 -9.70 11.35
N SER A 193 -35.51 -8.40 11.48
CA SER A 193 -36.86 -7.87 11.82
C SER A 193 -37.62 -7.35 10.59
N GLY A 194 -37.14 -7.64 9.38
CA GLY A 194 -37.73 -7.17 8.14
C GLY A 194 -38.88 -8.05 7.64
N ASN A 195 -39.57 -7.58 6.59
CA ASN A 195 -40.68 -8.32 5.97
C ASN A 195 -40.26 -9.26 4.84
N THR A 196 -39.03 -9.10 4.33
CA THR A 196 -38.50 -9.96 3.27
C THR A 196 -38.23 -11.35 3.82
N LYS A 197 -38.80 -12.38 3.20
CA LYS A 197 -38.54 -13.77 3.59
C LYS A 197 -37.26 -14.29 2.94
N TYR A 198 -36.44 -14.97 3.73
CA TYR A 198 -35.28 -15.73 3.27
C TYR A 198 -35.38 -17.14 3.84
N ASN A 199 -35.25 -18.16 2.99
CA ASN A 199 -35.20 -19.55 3.43
C ASN A 199 -33.75 -20.07 3.35
N PRO A 200 -33.03 -20.20 4.47
CA PRO A 200 -31.67 -20.74 4.47
C PRO A 200 -31.62 -22.23 4.10
N PHE A 201 -32.75 -22.94 4.18
CA PHE A 201 -32.89 -24.36 3.87
C PHE A 201 -33.36 -24.64 2.43
N ALA A 202 -33.36 -23.63 1.54
CA ALA A 202 -33.86 -23.79 0.17
C ALA A 202 -33.06 -24.78 -0.70
N ASN A 203 -31.81 -25.10 -0.32
CA ASN A 203 -31.02 -26.12 -1.01
C ASN A 203 -31.51 -27.51 -0.61
N LYS A 204 -31.79 -28.40 -1.56
CA LYS A 204 -32.25 -29.78 -1.29
C LYS A 204 -31.11 -30.80 -1.15
N ASP A 205 -29.85 -30.37 -1.28
CA ASP A 205 -28.69 -31.23 -1.04
C ASP A 205 -28.45 -31.41 0.48
N LYS A 206 -28.67 -32.63 0.97
CA LYS A 206 -28.52 -32.97 2.40
C LYS A 206 -27.10 -32.77 2.93
N VAL A 207 -26.07 -32.97 2.11
CA VAL A 207 -24.67 -32.82 2.55
C VAL A 207 -24.37 -31.35 2.73
N ILE A 208 -24.73 -30.51 1.74
CA ILE A 208 -24.54 -29.06 1.83
C ILE A 208 -25.34 -28.47 2.99
N LEU A 209 -26.57 -28.94 3.22
CA LEU A 209 -27.38 -28.51 4.35
C LEU A 209 -26.77 -28.94 5.70
N ALA A 210 -26.32 -30.19 5.82
CA ALA A 210 -25.69 -30.68 7.03
C ALA A 210 -24.44 -29.86 7.36
N ASP A 211 -23.55 -29.65 6.39
CA ASP A 211 -22.33 -28.87 6.57
C ASP A 211 -22.64 -27.43 7.00
N LYS A 212 -23.65 -26.80 6.37
CA LYS A 212 -24.08 -25.44 6.74
C LYS A 212 -24.59 -25.37 8.18
N ILE A 213 -25.44 -26.31 8.59
CA ILE A 213 -25.98 -26.34 9.97
C ILE A 213 -24.85 -26.62 10.96
N MET A 214 -23.97 -27.59 10.66
CA MET A 214 -22.84 -27.95 11.50
C MET A 214 -21.85 -26.79 11.66
N SER A 215 -21.70 -25.93 10.65
CA SER A 215 -20.86 -24.71 10.74
C SER A 215 -21.36 -23.66 11.73
N LEU A 216 -22.58 -23.78 12.26
CA LEU A 216 -23.12 -22.91 13.30
C LEU A 216 -22.64 -23.28 14.71
N PHE A 217 -22.01 -24.45 14.86
CA PHE A 217 -21.63 -25.00 16.15
C PHE A 217 -20.12 -25.22 16.21
N ASP A 218 -19.54 -24.88 17.36
CA ASP A 218 -18.16 -25.23 17.67
C ASP A 218 -18.15 -26.52 18.52
N PHE A 219 -17.36 -27.51 18.09
CA PHE A 219 -17.17 -28.75 18.82
C PHE A 219 -15.75 -28.79 19.38
N SER A 220 -15.62 -29.17 20.66
CA SER A 220 -14.30 -29.39 21.27
C SER A 220 -13.68 -30.71 20.84
N GLU A 221 -14.51 -31.73 20.55
CA GLU A 221 -14.08 -33.09 20.26
C GLU A 221 -14.57 -33.56 18.88
N PRO A 222 -13.68 -34.04 17.99
CA PRO A 222 -14.05 -34.50 16.65
C PRO A 222 -15.05 -35.65 16.65
N TYR A 223 -15.04 -36.50 17.69
CA TYR A 223 -15.97 -37.62 17.80
C TYR A 223 -17.43 -37.15 17.85
N TYR A 224 -17.76 -36.20 18.73
CA TYR A 224 -19.12 -35.67 18.84
C TYR A 224 -19.55 -34.85 17.63
N GLN A 225 -18.60 -34.16 16.98
CA GLN A 225 -18.86 -33.48 15.73
C GLN A 225 -19.30 -34.46 14.63
N ASN A 226 -18.55 -35.56 14.47
CA ASN A 226 -18.87 -36.58 13.47
C ASN A 226 -20.19 -37.29 13.79
N LEU A 227 -20.45 -37.57 15.07
CA LEU A 227 -21.70 -38.16 15.52
C LEU A 227 -22.90 -37.25 15.16
N ALA A 228 -22.84 -35.98 15.53
CA ALA A 228 -23.89 -35.00 15.22
C ALA A 228 -24.07 -34.80 13.70
N HIS A 229 -22.97 -34.77 12.94
CA HIS A 229 -23.03 -34.67 11.47
C HIS A 229 -23.73 -35.87 10.84
N ASN A 230 -23.35 -37.08 11.23
CA ASN A 230 -23.97 -38.32 10.73
C ASN A 230 -25.46 -38.39 11.08
N TYR A 231 -25.82 -37.99 12.31
CA TYR A 231 -27.22 -37.91 12.73
C TYR A 231 -28.01 -36.93 11.86
N LEU A 232 -27.45 -35.74 11.62
CA LEU A 232 -28.10 -34.72 10.81
C LEU A 232 -28.27 -35.16 9.35
N LEU A 233 -27.27 -35.84 8.78
CA LEU A 233 -27.38 -36.42 7.44
C LEU A 233 -28.51 -37.44 7.36
N LEU A 234 -28.66 -38.27 8.39
CA LEU A 234 -29.74 -39.25 8.47
C LEU A 234 -31.10 -38.56 8.56
N LEU A 235 -31.26 -37.59 9.47
CA LEU A 235 -32.48 -36.79 9.59
C LEU A 235 -32.88 -36.15 8.25
N LEU A 236 -31.94 -35.47 7.59
CA LEU A 236 -32.19 -34.81 6.31
C LEU A 236 -32.56 -35.82 5.21
N ASP A 237 -31.85 -36.95 5.14
CA ASP A 237 -32.17 -38.02 4.17
C ASP A 237 -33.57 -38.59 4.39
N THR A 238 -33.94 -38.86 5.64
CA THR A 238 -35.27 -39.38 6.00
C THR A 238 -36.37 -38.39 5.65
N LEU A 239 -36.20 -37.10 5.94
CA LEU A 239 -37.19 -36.07 5.57
C LEU A 239 -37.35 -35.98 4.05
N LEU A 240 -36.25 -35.95 3.29
CA LEU A 240 -36.28 -35.87 1.83
C LEU A 240 -36.93 -37.12 1.20
N LYS A 241 -36.63 -38.32 1.69
CA LYS A 241 -37.22 -39.58 1.20
C LYS A 241 -38.73 -39.68 1.46
N ASN A 242 -39.22 -39.01 2.50
CA ASN A 242 -40.63 -38.98 2.87
C ASN A 242 -41.38 -37.76 2.29
N ASP A 243 -40.77 -37.02 1.34
CA ASP A 243 -41.32 -35.80 0.75
C ASP A 243 -41.74 -34.73 1.79
N ILE A 244 -41.01 -34.68 2.92
CA ILE A 244 -41.21 -33.66 3.96
C ILE A 244 -40.27 -32.49 3.68
N ASP A 245 -40.83 -31.29 3.55
CA ASP A 245 -40.06 -30.07 3.31
C ASP A 245 -39.02 -29.83 4.41
N ILE A 246 -37.80 -29.48 4.02
CA ILE A 246 -36.75 -29.06 4.95
C ILE A 246 -37.04 -27.62 5.38
N SER A 247 -37.60 -27.49 6.58
CA SER A 247 -37.87 -26.23 7.27
C SER A 247 -37.38 -26.32 8.70
N PHE A 248 -37.17 -25.16 9.35
CA PHE A 248 -36.79 -25.14 10.76
C PHE A 248 -37.80 -25.92 11.64
N ASP A 249 -39.09 -25.71 11.40
CA ASP A 249 -40.16 -26.37 12.16
C ASP A 249 -40.13 -27.89 12.00
N ASN A 250 -39.96 -28.39 10.77
CA ASN A 250 -39.86 -29.83 10.52
C ASN A 250 -38.57 -30.41 11.10
N LEU A 251 -37.44 -29.70 10.97
CA LEU A 251 -36.18 -30.13 11.59
C LEU A 251 -36.37 -30.27 13.10
N VAL A 252 -36.88 -29.25 13.80
CA VAL A 252 -37.12 -29.31 15.25
C VAL A 252 -38.12 -30.41 15.63
N LYS A 253 -39.18 -30.59 14.84
CA LYS A 253 -40.22 -31.60 15.08
C LYS A 253 -39.67 -33.03 15.01
N TYR A 254 -38.81 -33.31 14.03
CA TYR A 254 -38.29 -34.65 13.75
C TYR A 254 -36.88 -34.88 14.29
N PHE A 255 -36.22 -33.87 14.87
CA PHE A 255 -34.91 -34.00 15.52
C PHE A 255 -34.89 -34.98 16.71
N PRO A 256 -35.96 -35.15 17.52
CA PRO A 256 -35.96 -36.21 18.51
C PRO A 256 -36.02 -37.60 17.86
N ILE A 257 -35.14 -38.52 18.27
CA ILE A 257 -35.03 -39.89 17.71
C ILE A 257 -36.41 -40.57 17.59
N LYS A 258 -37.22 -40.56 18.65
CA LYS A 258 -38.57 -41.16 18.66
C LYS A 258 -39.54 -40.60 17.62
N GLN A 259 -39.33 -39.36 17.17
CA GLN A 259 -40.13 -38.77 16.10
C GLN A 259 -39.58 -39.15 14.72
N LEU A 260 -38.25 -39.21 14.58
CA LEU A 260 -37.58 -39.64 13.37
C LEU A 260 -37.87 -41.12 13.05
N GLU A 261 -37.84 -42.00 14.06
CA GLU A 261 -38.15 -43.43 13.95
C GLU A 261 -39.52 -43.69 13.31
N LYS A 262 -40.51 -42.83 13.58
CA LYS A 262 -41.86 -42.96 12.99
C LYS A 262 -41.87 -42.77 11.47
N LEU A 263 -40.82 -42.17 10.91
CA LEU A 263 -40.66 -41.94 9.48
C LEU A 263 -39.80 -43.02 8.80
N LEU A 264 -39.16 -43.89 9.58
CA LEU A 264 -38.32 -44.96 9.05
C LEU A 264 -39.15 -46.23 8.88
N ASN A 265 -39.11 -46.81 7.68
CA ASN A 265 -39.70 -48.13 7.44
C ASN A 265 -38.80 -49.23 8.03
N PHE A 266 -39.41 -50.27 8.58
CA PHE A 266 -38.72 -51.39 9.26
C PHE A 266 -37.64 -52.13 8.42
N ASN A 267 -37.62 -51.95 7.11
CA ASN A 267 -36.65 -52.57 6.20
C ASN A 267 -35.47 -51.65 5.82
N ASP A 268 -35.34 -50.48 6.43
CA ASP A 268 -34.27 -49.52 6.14
C ASP A 268 -33.09 -49.71 7.12
N ASN A 269 -31.86 -49.90 6.60
CA ASN A 269 -30.62 -49.98 7.39
C ASN A 269 -30.44 -48.76 8.33
N SER A 270 -31.13 -47.67 8.03
CA SER A 270 -31.26 -46.45 8.85
C SER A 270 -31.64 -46.70 10.31
N LEU A 271 -32.45 -47.72 10.63
CA LEU A 271 -32.80 -48.05 12.03
C LEU A 271 -31.60 -48.55 12.84
N SER A 272 -30.73 -49.35 12.22
CA SER A 272 -29.47 -49.79 12.85
C SER A 272 -28.45 -48.67 13.02
N LEU A 273 -28.55 -47.61 12.21
CA LEU A 273 -27.75 -46.41 12.38
C LEU A 273 -28.28 -45.56 13.54
N LEU A 274 -29.61 -45.53 13.76
CA LEU A 274 -30.22 -44.77 14.85
C LEU A 274 -29.82 -45.27 16.24
N SER A 275 -29.68 -46.58 16.43
CA SER A 275 -29.27 -47.15 17.72
C SER A 275 -27.88 -46.69 18.18
N ASN A 276 -27.05 -46.17 17.29
CA ASN A 276 -25.73 -45.62 17.64
C ASN A 276 -25.81 -44.22 18.27
N PHE A 277 -27.01 -43.63 18.37
CA PHE A 277 -27.25 -42.29 18.93
C PHE A 277 -28.12 -42.30 20.20
N ASP A 278 -28.50 -43.47 20.70
CA ASP A 278 -29.31 -43.64 21.92
C ASP A 278 -28.48 -43.73 23.23
N GLU A 279 -27.14 -43.68 23.12
CA GLU A 279 -26.20 -43.54 24.26
C GLU A 279 -25.94 -42.08 24.66
#